data_AF-A0A1I6US51-F1
#
_entry.id   AF-A0A1I6US51-F1
#
_cell.length_a   1.000
_cell.length_b   1.000
_cell.length_c   1.000
_cell.angle_alpha   90.00
_cell.angle_beta   90.00
_cell.angle_gamma   90.00
#
_symmetry.space_group_name_H-M   'P 1'
#
loop_
_entity.id
_entity.type
_entity.pdbx_description
1 polymer ?
#
loop_
_entity_poly.entity_id
_entity_poly.type
_entity_poly.pdbx_seq_one_letter_code
_entity_poly.pdbx_strand_id
1 'polypeptide(L)'
;MEWTLIDEQKITSYLVQVSQQDKNFLFHIREIDDNIDINFIDENNKFLTPVPVGLFRKLPSEKDKMNFRREYRNMSGLVLLEPLTREESIYVREMKKEEVAAFRYLEEAFSRDLMNKVKSPLI
;
A
#
# COMPACT_ATOMS: atom_id res chain seq x y z
N MET A 1 23.81 0.65 27.66
CA MET A 1 22.81 0.93 26.62
C MET A 1 22.17 -0.39 26.26
N GLU A 2 20.90 -0.58 26.60
CA GLU A 2 20.12 -1.73 26.12
C GLU A 2 19.60 -1.40 24.72
N TRP A 3 19.85 -2.29 23.77
CA TRP A 3 19.29 -2.23 22.44
C TRP A 3 17.93 -2.91 22.49
N THR A 4 16.85 -2.13 22.44
CA THR A 4 15.52 -2.69 22.24
C THR A 4 15.48 -3.27 20.83
N LEU A 5 15.50 -4.60 20.72
CA LEU A 5 15.26 -5.29 19.46
C LEU A 5 13.83 -4.94 19.03
N ILE A 6 13.69 -4.10 18.02
CA ILE A 6 12.40 -3.91 17.35
C ILE A 6 12.18 -5.21 16.58
N ASP A 7 11.13 -5.94 16.96
CA ASP A 7 10.73 -7.22 16.40
C ASP A 7 10.98 -7.27 14.88
N GLU A 8 11.63 -8.33 14.39
CA GLU A 8 11.98 -8.48 12.98
C GLU A 8 10.70 -8.46 12.14
N GLN A 9 10.36 -7.29 11.58
CA GLN A 9 9.19 -7.16 10.73
C GLN A 9 9.32 -8.11 9.54
N LYS A 10 8.44 -9.10 9.46
CA LYS A 10 8.44 -10.06 8.37
C LYS A 10 7.89 -9.38 7.11
N ILE A 11 8.80 -9.00 6.22
CA ILE A 11 8.45 -8.48 4.90
C ILE A 11 8.44 -9.64 3.91
N THR A 12 7.30 -9.87 3.27
CA THR A 12 7.18 -10.89 2.20
C THR A 12 6.94 -10.19 0.86
N SER A 13 7.75 -10.52 -0.14
CA SER A 13 7.62 -9.99 -1.50
C SER A 13 6.72 -10.89 -2.35
N TYR A 14 5.76 -10.30 -3.05
CA TYR A 14 4.81 -10.97 -3.94
C TYR A 14 4.90 -10.38 -5.35
N LEU A 15 5.05 -11.24 -6.35
CA LEU A 15 4.96 -10.86 -7.76
C LEU A 15 3.57 -11.25 -8.28
N VAL A 16 2.78 -10.26 -8.67
CA VAL A 16 1.41 -10.47 -9.19
C VAL A 16 1.41 -10.25 -10.69
N GLN A 17 1.04 -11.28 -11.44
CA GLN A 17 0.91 -11.22 -12.90
C GLN A 17 -0.54 -10.90 -13.29
N VAL A 18 -0.73 -9.86 -14.10
CA VAL A 18 -2.04 -9.52 -14.68
C VAL A 18 -2.06 -10.02 -16.13
N SER A 19 -2.75 -11.14 -16.34
CA SER A 19 -2.71 -11.95 -17.56
C SER A 19 -3.15 -11.23 -18.83
N GLN A 20 -3.99 -10.19 -18.74
CA GLN A 20 -4.46 -9.45 -19.91
C GLN A 20 -3.36 -8.66 -20.63
N GLN A 21 -2.20 -8.42 -20.00
CA GLN A 21 -1.11 -7.63 -20.60
C GLN A 21 0.28 -8.25 -20.42
N ASP A 22 0.36 -9.47 -19.87
CA ASP A 22 1.62 -10.14 -19.50
C ASP A 22 2.57 -9.23 -18.69
N LYS A 23 1.99 -8.49 -17.74
CA LYS A 23 2.71 -7.57 -16.87
C LYS A 23 2.77 -8.11 -15.44
N ASN A 24 3.94 -8.00 -14.86
CA ASN A 24 4.20 -8.36 -13.47
C ASN A 24 4.32 -7.08 -12.64
N PHE A 25 3.68 -7.09 -11.48
CA PHE A 25 3.76 -6.02 -10.49
C PHE A 25 4.29 -6.58 -9.19
N LEU A 26 5.30 -5.91 -8.63
CA LEU A 26 5.93 -6.33 -7.39
C LEU A 26 5.29 -5.59 -6.21
N PHE A 27 4.94 -6.34 -5.17
CA PHE A 27 4.39 -5.81 -3.93
C PHE A 27 5.14 -6.37 -2.74
N HIS A 28 5.31 -5.54 -1.71
CA HIS A 28 5.77 -5.96 -0.39
C HIS A 28 4.60 -5.94 0.58
N ILE A 29 4.35 -7.07 1.22
CA ILE A 29 3.37 -7.21 2.27
C ILE A 29 4.11 -7.26 3.60
N ARG A 30 3.75 -6.36 4.51
CA ARG A 30 4.26 -6.33 5.88
C ARG A 30 3.12 -6.65 6.83
N GLU A 31 3.36 -7.60 7.71
CA GLU A 31 2.45 -7.94 8.81
C GLU A 31 3.01 -7.25 10.06
N ILE A 32 2.22 -6.34 10.65
CA ILE A 32 2.57 -5.58 11.84
C ILE A 32 1.41 -5.71 12.82
N ASP A 33 1.60 -6.50 13.88
CA ASP A 33 0.53 -6.90 14.80
C ASP A 33 -0.68 -7.47 14.03
N ASP A 34 -1.88 -6.92 14.25
CA ASP A 34 -3.12 -7.27 13.54
C ASP A 34 -3.32 -6.47 12.23
N ASN A 35 -2.29 -5.75 11.75
CA ASN A 35 -2.35 -4.95 10.54
C ASN A 35 -1.49 -5.51 9.42
N ILE A 36 -1.96 -5.29 8.19
CA ILE A 36 -1.25 -5.61 6.98
C ILE A 36 -1.06 -4.34 6.17
N ASP A 37 0.19 -4.04 5.84
CA ASP A 37 0.55 -3.01 4.88
C ASP A 37 0.94 -3.68 3.55
N ILE A 38 0.25 -3.33 2.48
CA ILE A 38 0.58 -3.75 1.12
C ILE A 38 1.18 -2.54 0.39
N ASN A 39 2.44 -2.63 0.00
CA ASN A 39 3.16 -1.57 -0.72
C ASN A 39 3.51 -2.03 -2.13
N PHE A 40 3.36 -1.15 -3.10
CA PHE A 40 3.83 -1.35 -4.46
C PHE A 40 5.32 -1.02 -4.57
N ILE A 41 6.07 -1.79 -5.36
CA ILE A 41 7.46 -1.52 -5.67
C ILE A 41 7.55 -1.09 -7.13
N ASP A 42 8.04 0.13 -7.36
CA ASP A 42 8.21 0.66 -8.72
C ASP A 42 9.49 0.14 -9.39
N GLU A 43 9.70 0.53 -10.65
CA GLU A 43 10.88 0.16 -11.44
C GLU A 43 12.22 0.65 -10.86
N ASN A 44 12.19 1.61 -9.94
CA ASN A 44 13.36 2.16 -9.26
C ASN A 44 13.56 1.54 -7.85
N ASN A 45 12.83 0.47 -7.53
CA ASN A 45 12.77 -0.16 -6.21
C ASN A 45 12.26 0.77 -5.10
N LYS A 46 11.45 1.78 -5.45
CA LYS A 46 10.81 2.65 -4.46
C LYS A 46 9.55 2.01 -3.92
N PHE A 47 9.38 2.15 -2.61
CA PHE A 47 8.19 1.73 -1.89
C PHE A 47 7.10 2.79 -2.01
N LEU A 48 5.99 2.41 -2.63
CA LEU A 48 4.85 3.29 -2.82
C LEU A 48 3.63 2.70 -2.13
N THR A 49 2.98 3.47 -1.26
CA THR A 49 1.77 3.04 -0.54
C THR A 49 0.53 3.37 -1.36
N PRO A 50 -0.30 2.38 -1.74
CA PRO A 50 -1.62 2.59 -2.32
C PRO A 50 -2.59 3.19 -1.29
N VAL A 51 -3.23 4.31 -1.61
CA VAL A 51 -4.18 4.98 -0.70
C VAL A 51 -5.41 5.48 -1.47
N PRO A 52 -6.63 5.33 -0.93
CA PRO A 52 -7.82 5.95 -1.51
C PRO A 52 -7.71 7.47 -1.54
N VAL A 53 -8.07 8.08 -2.68
CA VAL A 53 -8.05 9.55 -2.86
C VAL A 53 -8.80 10.28 -1.74
N GLY A 54 -9.92 9.73 -1.26
CA GLY A 54 -10.75 10.33 -0.21
C GLY A 54 -10.17 10.30 1.21
N LEU A 55 -9.13 9.51 1.47
CA LEU A 55 -8.52 9.36 2.81
C LEU A 55 -7.25 10.19 2.99
N PHE A 56 -6.86 10.97 1.98
CA PHE A 56 -5.54 11.60 1.98
C PHE A 56 -5.48 12.92 2.77
N ARG A 57 -4.61 12.95 3.79
CA ARG A 57 -4.41 14.10 4.70
C ARG A 57 -2.94 14.55 4.85
N LYS A 58 -1.97 13.87 4.25
CA LYS A 58 -0.55 13.87 4.67
C LYS A 58 0.48 14.36 3.62
N LEU A 59 0.13 15.35 2.80
CA LEU A 59 1.15 16.07 2.01
C LEU A 59 1.90 17.10 2.88
N PRO A 60 3.19 17.36 2.60
CA PRO A 60 4.04 18.23 3.40
C PRO A 60 3.58 19.70 3.39
N SER A 61 2.85 20.16 2.37
CA SER A 61 2.34 21.54 2.33
C SER A 61 0.84 21.63 2.08
N GLU A 62 0.18 22.65 2.66
CA GLU A 62 -1.23 22.95 2.41
C GLU A 62 -1.50 23.31 0.94
N LYS A 63 -0.53 23.93 0.26
CA LYS A 63 -0.61 24.22 -1.18
C LYS A 63 -0.70 22.94 -1.99
N ASP A 64 0.11 21.94 -1.64
CA ASP A 64 0.08 20.64 -2.31
C ASP A 64 -1.20 19.87 -1.97
N LYS A 65 -1.70 19.96 -0.72
CA LYS A 65 -3.01 19.41 -0.35
C LYS A 65 -4.14 20.02 -1.16
N MET A 66 -4.14 21.35 -1.35
CA MET A 66 -5.14 22.04 -2.15
C MET A 66 -5.05 21.66 -3.63
N ASN A 67 -3.84 21.63 -4.19
CA ASN A 67 -3.62 21.21 -5.58
C ASN A 67 -4.06 19.76 -5.80
N PHE A 68 -3.67 18.86 -4.90
CA PHE A 68 -4.08 17.46 -4.93
C PHE A 68 -5.60 17.31 -4.82
N ARG A 69 -6.23 17.95 -3.83
CA ARG A 69 -7.70 17.94 -3.70
C ARG A 69 -8.39 18.52 -4.92
N ARG A 70 -7.77 19.45 -5.65
CA ARG A 70 -8.31 20.03 -6.88
C ARG A 70 -8.17 19.08 -8.07
N GLU A 71 -6.98 18.51 -8.26
CA GLU A 71 -6.66 17.59 -9.36
C GLU A 71 -7.43 16.27 -9.25
N TYR A 72 -7.56 15.75 -8.03
CA TYR A 72 -8.15 14.43 -7.76
C TYR A 72 -9.56 14.52 -7.14
N ARG A 73 -10.18 15.70 -7.06
CA ARG A 73 -11.48 15.96 -6.38
C ARG A 73 -12.60 15.00 -6.78
N ASN A 74 -12.58 14.59 -8.05
CA ASN A 74 -13.62 13.80 -8.68
C ASN A 74 -13.12 12.41 -9.12
N MET A 75 -11.92 12.01 -8.70
CA MET A 75 -11.36 10.70 -9.00
C MET A 75 -11.79 9.69 -7.95
N SER A 76 -12.51 8.67 -8.38
CA SER A 76 -12.74 7.44 -7.62
C SER A 76 -11.60 6.48 -7.92
N GLY A 77 -10.67 6.31 -6.98
CA GLY A 77 -9.51 5.44 -7.23
C GLY A 77 -8.50 5.37 -6.08
N LEU A 78 -7.40 4.69 -6.38
CA LEU A 78 -6.21 4.61 -5.53
C LEU A 78 -5.10 5.44 -6.14
N VAL A 79 -4.32 6.10 -5.28
CA VAL A 79 -3.08 6.77 -5.64
C VAL A 79 -1.90 6.10 -4.95
N LEU A 80 -0.72 6.18 -5.57
CA LEU A 80 0.53 5.70 -5.02
C LEU A 80 1.27 6.85 -4.36
N LEU A 81 1.70 6.62 -3.11
CA LEU A 81 2.41 7.61 -2.30
C LEU A 81 3.83 7.16 -2.00
N GLU A 82 4.82 8.00 -2.30
CA GLU A 82 6.18 7.82 -1.77
C GLU A 82 6.26 8.46 -0.37
N PRO A 83 6.47 7.68 0.70
CA PRO A 83 6.63 8.21 2.04
C PRO A 83 7.96 8.97 2.16
N LEU A 84 7.90 10.21 2.65
CA LEU A 84 9.09 10.99 3.02
C LEU A 84 9.50 10.67 4.46
N THR A 85 8.51 10.58 5.34
CA THR A 85 8.61 10.19 6.75
C THR A 85 7.42 9.32 7.13
N ARG A 86 7.30 8.89 8.40
CA ARG A 86 6.08 8.21 8.89
C ARG A 86 4.81 9.08 8.74
N GLU A 87 4.97 10.38 8.62
CA GLU A 87 3.88 11.36 8.70
C GLU A 87 3.67 12.18 7.42
N GLU A 88 4.64 12.16 6.50
CA GLU A 88 4.65 12.99 5.27
C GLU A 88 4.93 12.16 4.00
N SER A 89 4.42 12.61 2.86
CA SER A 89 4.59 11.95 1.55
C SER A 89 4.84 12.97 0.43
N ILE A 90 5.71 12.66 -0.54
CA ILE A 90 6.16 13.63 -1.56
C ILE A 90 5.70 13.35 -2.99
N TYR A 91 5.58 12.08 -3.37
CA TYR A 91 5.19 11.69 -4.71
C TYR A 91 3.78 11.13 -4.69
N VAL A 92 2.89 11.68 -5.52
CA VAL A 92 1.55 11.15 -5.69
C VAL A 92 1.24 10.98 -7.16
N ARG A 93 0.85 9.77 -7.56
CA ARG A 93 0.29 9.50 -8.88
C ARG A 93 -0.93 8.59 -8.78
N GLU A 94 -1.81 8.67 -9.77
CA GLU A 94 -2.89 7.71 -9.93
C GLU A 94 -2.32 6.30 -10.17
N MET A 95 -2.96 5.30 -9.57
CA MET A 95 -2.75 3.90 -9.94
C MET A 95 -3.41 3.62 -11.28
N LYS A 96 -2.66 3.00 -12.18
CA LYS A 96 -3.22 2.48 -13.43
C LYS A 96 -4.21 1.36 -13.14
N LYS A 97 -5.16 1.15 -14.04
CA LYS A 97 -6.22 0.14 -13.88
C LYS A 97 -5.67 -1.25 -13.54
N GLU A 98 -4.54 -1.63 -14.13
CA GLU A 98 -3.89 -2.93 -13.91
C GLU A 98 -3.22 -3.03 -12.55
N GLU A 99 -2.57 -1.94 -12.10
CA GLU A 99 -1.99 -1.84 -10.75
C GLU A 99 -3.10 -1.94 -9.70
N VAL A 100 -4.25 -1.30 -9.95
CA VAL A 100 -5.44 -1.42 -9.09
C VAL A 100 -5.94 -2.86 -9.05
N ALA A 101 -6.05 -3.54 -10.20
CA ALA A 101 -6.49 -4.92 -10.26
C ALA A 101 -5.54 -5.87 -9.48
N ALA A 102 -4.23 -5.71 -9.67
CA ALA A 102 -3.21 -6.48 -8.95
C ALA A 102 -3.26 -6.21 -7.43
N PHE A 103 -3.41 -4.95 -7.03
CA PHE A 103 -3.55 -4.56 -5.64
C PHE A 103 -4.81 -5.15 -4.99
N ARG A 104 -5.97 -5.06 -5.66
CA ARG A 104 -7.23 -5.61 -5.14
C ARG A 104 -7.16 -7.13 -4.95
N TYR A 105 -6.50 -7.84 -5.85
CA TYR A 105 -6.26 -9.29 -5.68
C TYR A 105 -5.51 -9.59 -4.37
N LEU A 106 -4.45 -8.84 -4.06
CA LEU A 106 -3.74 -8.99 -2.79
C LEU A 106 -4.58 -8.52 -1.60
N GLU A 107 -5.28 -7.39 -1.70
CA GLU A 107 -6.12 -6.88 -0.64
C GLU A 107 -7.24 -7.87 -0.27
N GLU A 108 -7.83 -8.58 -1.26
CA GLU A 108 -8.81 -9.64 -1.02
C GLU A 108 -8.16 -10.89 -0.40
N ALA A 109 -7.01 -11.32 -0.93
CA ALA A 109 -6.30 -12.51 -0.46
C ALA A 109 -5.77 -12.36 0.98
N PHE A 110 -5.39 -11.14 1.35
CA PHE A 110 -4.85 -10.80 2.68
C PHE A 110 -5.85 -9.96 3.51
N SER A 111 -7.12 -9.84 3.09
CA SER A 111 -8.12 -9.03 3.79
C SER A 111 -8.22 -9.45 5.27
N ARG A 112 -8.38 -8.44 6.16
CA ARG A 112 -8.43 -8.57 7.64
C ARG A 112 -9.36 -9.67 8.16
N ASP A 113 -10.37 -10.09 7.39
CA ASP A 113 -11.29 -11.17 7.75
C ASP A 113 -10.68 -12.58 7.67
N LEU A 114 -9.59 -12.79 6.93
CA LEU A 114 -8.95 -14.11 6.80
C LEU A 114 -7.89 -14.37 7.88
N MET A 115 -7.21 -13.33 8.38
CA MET A 115 -6.28 -13.49 9.52
C MET A 115 -7.00 -13.85 10.81
N ASN A 116 -8.25 -13.39 11.01
CA ASN A 116 -9.10 -13.80 12.13
C ASN A 116 -9.73 -15.21 11.96
N LYS A 117 -9.65 -15.81 10.77
CA LYS A 117 -10.11 -17.19 10.54
C LYS A 117 -9.07 -18.25 10.88
N VAL A 118 -7.85 -17.87 11.26
CA VAL A 118 -6.90 -18.77 11.93
C VAL A 118 -7.09 -18.65 13.46
N LYS A 119 -8.33 -18.82 13.92
CA LYS A 119 -8.58 -19.40 15.24
C LYS A 119 -9.57 -20.56 15.11
N SER A 120 -9.02 -21.72 15.47
CA SER A 120 -9.63 -23.04 15.72
C SER A 120 -9.80 -23.96 14.50
N PRO A 121 -9.30 -25.21 14.58
CA PRO A 121 -9.65 -26.12 15.66
C PRO A 121 -8.46 -26.88 16.26
N LEU A 122 -8.08 -26.49 17.48
CA LEU A 122 -7.63 -27.45 18.50
C LEU A 122 -8.62 -27.22 19.65
N ILE A 123 -9.67 -28.05 19.72
CA ILE A 123 -9.81 -29.13 20.71
C ILE A 123 -9.42 -28.65 22.11
#